data_AF-A0ABD0XZH4-F1
#
_entry.id   AF-A0ABD0XZH4-F1
#
_cell.length_a   1.000
_cell.length_b   1.000
_cell.length_c   1.000
_cell.angle_alpha   90.00
_cell.angle_beta   90.00
_cell.angle_gamma   90.00
#
_symmetry.space_group_name_H-M   'P 1'
#
loop_
_entity.id
_entity.type
_entity.pdbx_description
1 polymer ?
#
loop_
_entity_poly.entity_id
_entity_poly.type
_entity_poly.pdbx_seq_one_letter_code
_entity_poly.pdbx_strand_id
1 'polypeptide(L)'
;MDLMKRPTNYCRKMTQLRNRIFGDVIRPTNSKSMKVVALYSERPVNKNPEMTINYYPRHVETHKLISHLRDYGLYRDEHKDFQEEMQRLRELRGKRIWGKDKKK
;
A
#
# COMPACT_ATOMS: atom_id res chain seq x y z
N MET A 1 -23.95 -19.61 28.80
CA MET A 1 -24.48 -19.01 27.54
C MET A 1 -25.63 -19.81 26.90
N ASP A 2 -25.97 -21.02 27.36
CA ASP A 2 -27.05 -21.82 26.75
C ASP A 2 -28.48 -21.28 26.92
N LEU A 3 -28.72 -20.39 27.89
CA LEU A 3 -30.02 -19.75 28.06
C LEU A 3 -30.44 -18.90 26.86
N MET A 4 -29.49 -18.20 26.20
CA MET A 4 -29.77 -17.36 25.02
C MET A 4 -30.13 -18.14 23.75
N LYS A 5 -29.80 -19.43 23.68
CA LYS A 5 -30.11 -20.29 22.51
C LYS A 5 -31.57 -20.76 22.50
N ARG A 6 -32.32 -20.57 23.59
CA ARG A 6 -33.72 -20.99 23.69
C ARG A 6 -34.63 -20.04 22.88
N PRO A 7 -35.66 -20.55 22.16
CA PRO A 7 -36.52 -19.73 21.29
C PRO A 7 -37.58 -18.91 22.05
N THR A 8 -37.28 -18.44 23.27
CA THR A 8 -38.23 -17.64 24.06
C THR A 8 -38.20 -16.16 23.63
N ASN A 9 -39.32 -15.45 23.81
CA ASN A 9 -39.40 -14.02 23.50
C ASN A 9 -38.44 -13.18 24.34
N TYR A 10 -38.21 -13.55 25.60
CA TYR A 10 -37.21 -12.92 26.47
C TYR A 10 -35.80 -13.02 25.87
N CYS A 11 -35.41 -14.21 25.40
CA CYS A 11 -34.09 -14.43 24.80
C CYS A 11 -33.90 -13.57 23.54
N ARG A 12 -34.92 -13.46 22.68
CA ARG A 12 -34.88 -12.58 21.50
C ARG A 12 -34.71 -11.10 21.85
N LYS A 13 -35.40 -10.62 22.89
CA LYS A 13 -35.24 -9.22 23.37
C LYS A 13 -33.84 -9.00 23.96
N MET A 14 -33.33 -9.97 24.71
CA MET A 14 -32.00 -9.90 25.31
C MET A 14 -30.88 -9.91 24.25
N THR A 15 -31.00 -10.71 23.18
CA THR A 15 -30.03 -10.69 22.07
C THR A 15 -30.06 -9.38 21.30
N GLN A 16 -31.24 -8.82 21.04
CA GLN A 16 -31.37 -7.50 20.40
C GLN A 16 -30.77 -6.38 21.25
N LEU A 17 -31.02 -6.39 22.56
CA LEU A 17 -30.45 -5.42 23.49
C LEU A 17 -28.93 -5.51 23.51
N ARG A 18 -28.37 -6.73 23.64
CA ARG A 18 -26.93 -6.98 23.56
C ARG A 18 -26.34 -6.38 22.29
N ASN A 19 -26.92 -6.70 21.13
CA ASN A 19 -26.39 -6.22 19.86
C ASN A 19 -26.44 -4.70 19.76
N ARG A 20 -27.47 -4.05 20.32
CA ARG A 20 -27.54 -2.58 20.39
C ARG A 20 -26.48 -1.97 21.30
N ILE A 21 -26.19 -2.60 22.44
CA ILE A 21 -25.16 -2.14 23.39
C ILE A 21 -23.77 -2.21 22.76
N PHE A 22 -23.46 -3.32 22.07
CA PHE A 22 -22.13 -3.56 21.50
C PHE A 22 -21.98 -3.08 20.06
N GLY A 23 -23.03 -2.54 19.44
CA GLY A 23 -23.00 -2.05 18.06
C GLY A 23 -23.06 -3.13 16.97
N ASP A 24 -23.43 -4.36 17.34
CA ASP A 24 -23.64 -5.47 16.40
C ASP A 24 -24.98 -5.33 15.66
N VAL A 25 -25.17 -6.18 14.64
CA VAL A 25 -26.39 -6.19 13.82
C VAL A 25 -27.62 -6.59 14.64
N ILE A 26 -28.59 -5.68 14.76
CA ILE A 26 -29.82 -5.90 15.58
C ILE A 26 -30.87 -6.74 14.83
N ARG A 27 -31.03 -6.49 13.52
CA ARG A 27 -32.05 -7.15 12.70
C ARG A 27 -31.53 -8.52 12.25
N PRO A 28 -32.34 -9.59 12.30
CA PRO A 28 -31.95 -10.88 11.75
C PRO A 28 -31.69 -10.69 10.25
N THR A 29 -30.43 -10.78 9.88
CA THR A 29 -29.95 -10.47 8.54
C THR A 29 -29.47 -11.76 7.90
N ASN A 30 -29.76 -11.95 6.62
CA ASN A 30 -29.35 -13.15 5.88
C ASN A 30 -27.82 -13.25 5.80
N SER A 31 -27.28 -14.46 5.74
CA SER A 31 -25.84 -14.73 5.63
C SER A 31 -25.18 -13.99 4.46
N LYS A 32 -25.88 -13.89 3.32
CA LYS A 32 -25.42 -13.12 2.15
C LYS A 32 -25.26 -11.63 2.45
N SER A 33 -26.15 -11.04 3.25
CA SER A 33 -26.12 -9.62 3.60
C SER A 33 -25.09 -9.30 4.68
N MET A 34 -24.73 -10.27 5.53
CA MET A 34 -23.62 -10.14 6.49
C MET A 34 -22.26 -9.92 5.80
N LYS A 35 -22.12 -10.29 4.52
CA LYS A 35 -20.92 -9.97 3.72
C LYS A 35 -20.62 -8.48 3.70
N VAL A 36 -21.65 -7.64 3.65
CA VAL A 36 -21.47 -6.17 3.63
C VAL A 36 -20.88 -5.69 4.95
N VAL A 37 -21.34 -6.25 6.07
CA VAL A 37 -20.78 -5.93 7.40
C VAL A 37 -19.30 -6.29 7.46
N ALA A 38 -18.93 -7.49 7.00
CA ALA A 38 -17.52 -7.92 6.95
C ALA A 38 -16.66 -7.02 6.04
N LEU A 39 -17.17 -6.70 4.85
CA LEU A 39 -16.47 -5.85 3.87
C LEU A 39 -16.15 -4.45 4.41
N TYR A 40 -17.04 -3.87 5.23
CA TYR A 40 -16.86 -2.56 5.82
C TYR A 40 -16.21 -2.58 7.22
N SER A 41 -16.23 -3.72 7.92
CA SER A 41 -15.47 -3.89 9.16
C SER A 41 -13.98 -4.02 8.90
N GLU A 42 -13.61 -4.57 7.74
CA GLU A 42 -12.22 -4.72 7.32
C GLU A 42 -11.74 -3.52 6.50
N ARG A 43 -10.42 -3.32 6.45
CA ARG A 43 -9.83 -2.35 5.53
C ARG A 43 -9.94 -2.89 4.10
N PRO A 44 -10.41 -2.10 3.12
CA PRO A 44 -10.49 -2.56 1.75
C PRO A 44 -9.08 -2.81 1.20
N VAL A 45 -8.95 -3.85 0.37
CA VAL A 45 -7.67 -4.33 -0.19
C VAL A 45 -6.84 -3.18 -0.77
N ASN A 46 -7.45 -2.34 -1.59
CA ASN A 46 -6.77 -1.24 -2.28
C ASN A 46 -6.21 -0.17 -1.33
N LYS A 47 -6.74 -0.07 -0.11
CA LYS A 47 -6.26 0.85 0.93
C LYS A 47 -5.38 0.17 1.95
N ASN A 48 -5.13 -1.13 1.80
CA ASN A 48 -4.27 -1.86 2.72
C ASN A 48 -2.81 -1.41 2.49
N PRO A 49 -2.18 -0.77 3.50
CA PRO A 49 -0.83 -0.25 3.35
C PRO A 49 0.19 -1.36 3.12
N GLU A 50 0.05 -2.50 3.79
CA GLU A 50 1.01 -3.61 3.74
C GLU A 50 0.95 -4.36 2.40
N MET A 51 -0.25 -4.54 1.85
CA MET A 51 -0.46 -5.40 0.68
C MET A 51 -0.44 -4.64 -0.63
N THR A 52 -0.95 -3.41 -0.69
CA THR A 52 -1.20 -2.72 -1.97
C THR A 52 -0.47 -1.39 -2.09
N ILE A 53 -0.61 -0.50 -1.11
CA ILE A 53 -0.10 0.87 -1.26
C ILE A 53 1.43 0.92 -1.12
N ASN A 54 1.98 0.32 -0.06
CA ASN A 54 3.42 0.38 0.23
C ASN A 54 4.15 -0.89 -0.18
N TYR A 55 3.62 -1.63 -1.17
CA TYR A 55 4.24 -2.86 -1.63
C TYR A 55 5.64 -2.60 -2.22
N TYR A 56 5.77 -1.55 -3.03
CA TYR A 56 7.08 -1.08 -3.49
C TYR A 56 7.56 0.09 -2.63
N PRO A 57 8.86 0.13 -2.29
CA PRO A 57 9.42 1.29 -1.62
C PRO A 57 9.43 2.49 -2.57
N ARG A 58 9.66 3.67 -1.99
CA ARG A 58 9.64 4.94 -2.74
C ARG A 58 10.93 5.16 -3.54
N HIS A 59 11.12 4.37 -4.59
CA HIS A 59 12.36 4.34 -5.39
C HIS A 59 12.78 5.71 -5.96
N VAL A 60 11.81 6.56 -6.32
CA VAL A 60 12.11 7.90 -6.85
C VAL A 60 12.69 8.81 -5.77
N GLU A 61 12.13 8.75 -4.56
CA GLU A 61 12.59 9.55 -3.43
C GLU A 61 13.98 9.08 -2.97
N THR A 62 14.17 7.76 -2.87
CA THR A 62 15.47 7.20 -2.48
C THR A 62 16.55 7.50 -3.50
N HIS A 63 16.26 7.35 -4.80
CA HIS A 63 17.22 7.67 -5.86
C HIS A 63 17.61 9.15 -5.87
N LYS A 64 16.63 10.05 -5.68
CA LYS A 64 16.90 11.50 -5.58
C LYS A 64 17.76 11.81 -4.36
N LEU A 65 17.40 11.26 -3.19
CA LEU A 65 18.15 11.44 -1.95
C LEU A 65 19.62 11.05 -2.12
N ILE A 66 19.87 9.83 -2.62
CA ILE A 66 21.23 9.33 -2.82
C ILE A 66 22.01 10.18 -3.83
N SER A 67 21.34 10.62 -4.91
CA SER A 67 21.97 11.51 -5.88
C SER A 67 22.39 12.84 -5.25
N HIS A 68 21.55 13.46 -4.41
CA HIS A 68 21.88 14.72 -3.74
C HIS A 68 23.02 14.53 -2.73
N LEU A 69 23.04 13.40 -2.00
CA LEU A 69 24.13 13.08 -1.09
C LEU A 69 25.47 12.90 -1.83
N ARG A 70 25.45 12.36 -3.05
CA ARG A 70 26.63 12.30 -3.92
C ARG A 70 27.10 13.69 -4.32
N ASP A 71 26.17 14.55 -4.74
CA ASP A 71 26.50 15.91 -5.16
C ASP A 71 27.09 16.74 -4.00
N TYR A 72 26.66 16.47 -2.76
CA TYR A 72 27.25 17.06 -1.56
C TYR A 72 28.57 16.42 -1.11
N GLY A 73 29.02 15.33 -1.74
CA GLY A 73 30.21 14.57 -1.34
C GLY A 73 30.03 13.75 -0.06
N LEU A 74 28.79 13.60 0.43
CA LEU A 74 28.44 12.82 1.63
C LEU A 74 28.28 11.33 1.34
N TYR A 75 28.03 10.97 0.08
CA TYR A 75 27.86 9.59 -0.37
C TYR A 75 28.70 9.33 -1.62
N ARG A 76 29.34 8.15 -1.69
CA ARG A 76 30.09 7.70 -2.86
C ARG A 76 29.29 6.63 -3.59
N ASP A 77 28.87 6.92 -4.81
CA ASP A 77 28.15 5.99 -5.68
C ASP A 77 29.11 5.39 -6.72
N GLU A 78 29.74 4.27 -6.37
CA GLU A 78 30.69 3.59 -7.26
C GLU A 78 30.06 3.12 -8.57
N HIS A 79 28.77 2.78 -8.55
CA HIS A 79 28.05 2.33 -9.73
C HIS A 79 27.89 3.48 -10.73
N LYS A 80 27.50 4.66 -10.23
CA LYS A 80 27.37 5.86 -11.06
C LYS A 80 28.73 6.35 -11.56
N ASP A 81 29.77 6.30 -10.72
CA ASP A 81 31.14 6.65 -11.11
C ASP A 81 31.61 5.77 -12.29
N PHE A 82 31.34 4.46 -12.23
CA PHE A 82 31.68 3.53 -13.31
C PHE A 82 30.92 3.84 -14.60
N GLN A 83 29.62 4.11 -14.51
CA GLN A 83 28.80 4.46 -15.69
C GLN A 83 29.31 5.74 -16.36
N GLU A 84 29.63 6.77 -15.58
CA GLU A 84 30.14 8.05 -16.07
C GLU A 84 31.51 7.89 -16.76
N GLU A 85 32.42 7.10 -16.18
CA GLU A 85 33.73 6.84 -16.80
C GLU A 85 33.60 6.03 -18.09
N MET A 86 32.74 5.01 -18.10
CA MET A 86 32.46 4.24 -19.31
C MET A 86 31.85 5.11 -20.41
N GLN A 87 30.99 6.06 -20.04
CA GLN A 87 30.45 7.03 -20.99
C GLN A 87 31.54 7.95 -21.53
N ARG A 88 32.42 8.48 -20.68
CA ARG A 88 33.58 9.32 -21.09
C ARG A 88 34.46 8.60 -22.11
N LEU A 89 34.82 7.34 -21.84
CA LEU A 89 35.62 6.52 -22.76
C LEU A 89 34.90 6.24 -24.08
N ARG A 90 33.58 6.08 -24.04
CA ARG A 90 32.77 5.85 -25.24
C ARG A 90 32.72 7.10 -26.12
N GLU A 91 32.64 8.28 -25.52
CA GLU A 91 32.70 9.58 -26.20
C GLU A 91 34.06 9.85 -26.84
N LEU A 92 35.16 9.56 -26.12
CA LEU A 92 36.52 9.63 -26.67
C LEU A 92 36.73 8.71 -27.88
N ARG A 93 36.02 7.57 -27.92
CA ARG A 93 36.01 6.65 -29.07
C ARG A 93 35.15 7.14 -30.24
N GLY A 94 34.54 8.32 -30.13
CA GLY A 94 33.58 8.85 -31.11
C GLY A 94 32.22 8.14 -31.11
N LYS A 95 31.97 7.21 -30.17
CA LYS A 95 30.70 6.47 -30.03
C LYS A 95 29.73 7.22 -29.12
N ARG A 96 29.59 8.53 -29.34
CA ARG A 96 28.64 9.35 -28.58
C ARG A 96 27.22 8.89 -28.89
N ILE A 97 26.35 8.92 -27.88
CA ILE A 97 24.91 8.71 -28.10
C ILE A 97 24.44 9.86 -28.98
N TRP A 98 23.92 9.55 -30.17
CA TRP A 98 23.19 10.51 -30.96
C TRP A 98 21.91 10.88 -30.20
N GLY A 99 21.80 12.13 -29.76
CA GLY A 99 20.58 12.62 -29.15
C GLY A 99 19.45 12.61 -30.18
N LYS A 100 18.23 12.30 -29.76
CA LYS A 100 17.05 12.66 -30.55
C LYS A 100 17.01 14.19 -30.60
N ASP A 101 17.02 14.77 -31.79
CA ASP A 101 16.79 16.20 -31.98
C ASP A 101 15.49 16.58 -31.25
N LYS A 102 15.60 17.46 -30.25
CA LYS A 102 14.43 18.10 -29.69
C LYS A 102 13.89 19.01 -30.78
N LYS A 103 12.81 18.60 -31.45
CA LYS A 103 12.03 19.49 -32.33
C LYS A 103 11.70 20.75 -31.50
N LYS A 104 12.12 21.89 -32.06
CA LYS A 104 11.89 23.25 -31.55
C LYS A 104 10.40 23.51 -31.37
#